data_AF-A0A7X8D4C4-F1
#
_entry.id   AF-A0A7X8D4C4-F1
#
_cell.length_a   1.000
_cell.length_b   1.000
_cell.length_c   1.000
_cell.angle_alpha   90.00
_cell.angle_beta   90.00
_cell.angle_gamma   90.00
#
_symmetry.space_group_name_H-M   'P 1'
#
loop_
_entity.id
_entity.type
_entity.pdbx_description
1 polymer ?
#
loop_
_entity_poly.entity_id
_entity_poly.type
_entity_poly.pdbx_seq_one_letter_code
_entity_poly.pdbx_strand_id
1 'polypeptide(L)'
;TITVLTLAAVNTLGISVDIGTALLLSVVAAIAACGASGVAGGSLLLIPLAASLFGMSNDVAMQIVGVGFIIGVLQDSAETALNSSTDVLFTAAASMHQDQHA
;
A
#
# COMPACT_ATOMS: atom_id res chain seq x y z
N THR A 1 0.33 1.92 -0.15
CA THR A 1 0.39 2.31 -1.58
C THR A 1 -0.58 1.56 -2.47
N ILE A 2 -0.44 0.24 -2.63
CA ILE A 2 -1.28 -0.60 -3.52
C ILE A 2 -2.78 -0.35 -3.33
N THR A 3 -3.30 -0.58 -2.13
CA THR A 3 -4.72 -0.41 -1.79
C THR A 3 -5.26 0.98 -2.16
N VAL A 4 -4.51 2.03 -1.82
CA VAL A 4 -4.94 3.42 -2.03
C VAL A 4 -5.00 3.74 -3.52
N LEU A 5 -3.97 3.37 -4.30
CA LEU A 5 -3.96 3.62 -5.74
C LEU A 5 -5.05 2.82 -6.47
N THR A 6 -5.28 1.57 -6.09
CA THR A 6 -6.35 0.75 -6.68
C THR A 6 -7.73 1.30 -6.35
N LEU A 7 -8.01 1.66 -5.09
CA LEU A 7 -9.30 2.25 -4.72
C LEU A 7 -9.53 3.63 -5.35
N ALA A 8 -8.47 4.43 -5.50
CA ALA A 8 -8.55 5.70 -6.21
C ALA A 8 -8.92 5.50 -7.69
N ALA A 9 -8.31 4.51 -8.36
CA ALA A 9 -8.64 4.17 -9.74
C ALA A 9 -10.08 3.65 -9.88
N VAL A 10 -10.48 2.75 -8.99
CA VAL A 10 -11.85 2.21 -8.93
C VAL A 10 -12.88 3.32 -8.75
N ASN A 11 -12.64 4.25 -7.82
CA ASN A 11 -13.49 5.43 -7.64
C ASN A 11 -13.52 6.31 -8.90
N THR A 12 -12.39 6.51 -9.55
CA THR A 12 -12.28 7.32 -10.79
C THR A 12 -13.07 6.71 -11.94
N LEU A 13 -13.10 5.39 -12.04
CA LEU A 13 -13.83 4.64 -13.08
C LEU A 13 -15.31 4.41 -12.73
N GLY A 14 -15.78 4.86 -11.57
CA GLY A 14 -17.17 4.69 -11.15
C GLY A 14 -17.53 3.23 -10.82
N ILE A 15 -16.53 2.39 -10.53
CA ILE A 15 -16.76 1.00 -10.15
C ILE A 15 -17.24 0.97 -8.70
N SER A 16 -18.39 0.34 -8.44
CA SER A 16 -18.94 0.21 -7.09
C SER A 16 -18.06 -0.70 -6.23
N VAL A 17 -17.75 -0.25 -5.01
CA VAL A 17 -16.99 -1.03 -4.03
C VAL A 17 -17.82 -1.24 -2.78
N ASP A 18 -18.03 -2.51 -2.43
CA ASP A 18 -18.51 -2.84 -1.09
C ASP A 18 -17.35 -2.90 -0.09
N ILE A 19 -17.67 -2.70 1.19
CA ILE A 19 -16.70 -2.65 2.28
C ILE A 19 -15.92 -3.96 2.42
N GLY A 20 -16.56 -5.11 2.17
CA GLY A 20 -15.92 -6.43 2.25
C GLY A 20 -14.81 -6.58 1.21
N THR A 21 -15.06 -6.16 -0.03
CA THR A 21 -14.06 -6.17 -1.10
C THR A 21 -12.91 -5.20 -0.81
N ALA A 22 -13.19 -4.01 -0.25
CA ALA A 22 -12.14 -3.06 0.16
C ALA A 22 -11.26 -3.60 1.30
N LEU A 23 -11.86 -4.31 2.27
CA LEU A 23 -11.13 -5.00 3.33
C LEU A 23 -10.28 -6.15 2.78
N LEU A 24 -10.84 -6.97 1.90
CA LEU A 24 -10.13 -8.06 1.25
C LEU A 24 -8.91 -7.55 0.49
N LEU A 25 -9.08 -6.49 -0.31
CA LEU A 25 -7.98 -5.80 -0.99
C LEU A 25 -6.89 -5.39 0.00
N SER A 26 -7.27 -4.80 1.14
CA SER A 26 -6.32 -4.31 2.14
C SER A 26 -5.50 -5.46 2.75
N VAL A 27 -6.15 -6.58 3.09
CA VAL A 27 -5.48 -7.77 3.63
C VAL A 27 -4.56 -8.40 2.60
N VAL A 28 -5.04 -8.62 1.38
CA VAL A 28 -4.26 -9.22 0.29
C VAL A 28 -3.06 -8.34 -0.06
N ALA A 29 -3.25 -7.02 -0.17
CA ALA A 29 -2.19 -6.07 -0.46
C ALA A 29 -1.13 -6.04 0.65
N ALA A 30 -1.53 -6.12 1.92
CA ALA A 30 -0.58 -6.16 3.05
C ALA A 30 0.29 -7.44 3.00
N ILE A 31 -0.34 -8.61 2.83
CA ILE A 31 0.39 -9.89 2.74
C ILE A 31 1.31 -9.90 1.52
N ALA A 32 0.81 -9.45 0.37
CA ALA A 32 1.59 -9.41 -0.86
C ALA A 32 2.78 -8.43 -0.75
N ALA A 33 2.58 -7.27 -0.13
CA ALA A 33 3.66 -6.30 0.11
C ALA A 33 4.74 -6.87 1.03
N CYS A 34 4.38 -7.63 2.06
CA CYS A 34 5.34 -8.37 2.88
C CYS A 34 6.14 -9.36 2.04
N GLY A 35 5.50 -10.09 1.12
CA GLY A 35 6.15 -11.05 0.22
C GLY A 35 7.02 -10.42 -0.87
N ALA A 36 6.77 -9.17 -1.25
CA ALA A 36 7.55 -8.42 -2.23
C ALA A 36 8.70 -7.61 -1.61
N SER A 37 8.84 -7.64 -0.27
CA SER A 37 9.89 -6.95 0.46
C SER A 37 11.28 -7.40 -0.01
N GLY A 38 12.08 -6.47 -0.54
CA GLY A 38 13.40 -6.73 -1.13
C GLY A 38 13.45 -6.63 -2.66
N VAL A 39 12.30 -6.50 -3.34
CA VAL A 39 12.25 -6.22 -4.79
C VAL A 39 12.09 -4.71 -5.01
N ALA A 40 13.00 -4.12 -5.79
CA ALA A 40 12.88 -2.71 -6.17
C ALA A 40 11.56 -2.46 -6.91
N GLY A 41 10.74 -1.54 -6.38
CA GLY A 41 9.41 -1.27 -6.94
C GLY A 41 8.38 -2.38 -6.73
N GLY A 42 8.61 -3.30 -5.78
CA GLY A 42 7.74 -4.46 -5.53
C GLY A 42 6.26 -4.09 -5.29
N SER A 43 5.98 -2.94 -4.69
CA SER A 43 4.61 -2.46 -4.48
C SER A 43 3.90 -2.09 -5.78
N LEU A 44 4.60 -1.61 -6.80
CA LEU A 44 4.01 -1.28 -8.11
C LEU A 44 3.70 -2.54 -8.93
N LEU A 45 4.49 -3.60 -8.77
CA LEU A 45 4.25 -4.91 -9.41
C LEU A 45 3.00 -5.62 -8.88
N LEU A 46 2.49 -5.20 -7.71
CA LEU A 46 1.28 -5.76 -7.09
C LEU A 46 -0.01 -5.01 -7.49
N ILE A 47 0.11 -3.90 -8.21
CA ILE A 47 -1.06 -3.14 -8.71
C ILE A 47 -1.90 -3.97 -9.71
N PRO A 48 -1.34 -4.73 -10.67
CA PRO A 48 -2.12 -5.60 -11.54
C PRO A 48 -2.94 -6.66 -10.78
N LEU A 49 -2.38 -7.23 -9.71
CA LEU A 49 -3.10 -8.17 -8.86
C LEU A 49 -4.30 -7.47 -8.20
N ALA A 50 -4.09 -6.31 -7.57
CA ALA A 50 -5.14 -5.54 -6.94
C ALA A 50 -6.21 -5.07 -7.94
N ALA A 51 -5.80 -4.67 -9.15
CA ALA A 51 -6.70 -4.24 -10.21
C ALA A 51 -7.62 -5.37 -10.71
N SER A 52 -7.09 -6.60 -10.79
CA SER A 52 -7.87 -7.76 -11.23
C SER A 52 -9.01 -8.13 -10.26
N LEU A 53 -8.88 -7.82 -8.96
CA LEU A 53 -9.97 -8.00 -7.97
C LEU A 53 -11.22 -7.18 -8.30
N PHE A 54 -11.06 -6.06 -9.03
CA PHE A 54 -12.16 -5.20 -9.45
C PHE A 54 -12.51 -5.36 -10.94
N GLY A 55 -11.99 -6.39 -11.59
CA GLY A 55 -12.22 -6.65 -13.01
C GLY A 55 -11.61 -5.61 -13.96
N MET A 56 -10.64 -4.82 -13.50
CA MET A 56 -9.95 -3.86 -14.35
C MET A 56 -8.98 -4.59 -15.30
N SER A 57 -8.89 -4.11 -16.54
CA SER A 57 -7.95 -4.68 -17.53
C SER A 57 -6.50 -4.40 -17.14
N ASN A 58 -5.58 -5.21 -17.67
CA ASN A 58 -4.15 -5.01 -17.45
C ASN A 58 -3.68 -3.65 -17.99
N ASP A 59 -4.28 -3.14 -19.07
CA ASP A 59 -3.96 -1.81 -19.61
C ASP A 59 -4.28 -0.70 -18.60
N VAL A 60 -5.44 -0.79 -17.93
CA VAL A 60 -5.80 0.13 -16.84
C VAL A 60 -4.84 -0.04 -15.67
N ALA A 61 -4.51 -1.28 -15.29
CA ALA A 61 -3.54 -1.53 -14.22
C ALA A 61 -2.18 -0.87 -14.49
N MET A 62 -1.69 -0.96 -15.73
CA MET A 62 -0.44 -0.32 -16.14
C MET A 62 -0.53 1.21 -16.14
N GLN A 63 -1.70 1.79 -16.41
CA GLN A 63 -1.91 3.24 -16.22
C GLN A 63 -1.81 3.63 -14.75
N ILE A 64 -2.37 2.84 -13.84
CA ILE A 64 -2.27 3.09 -12.38
C ILE A 64 -0.80 3.01 -11.93
N VAL A 65 -0.04 2.02 -12.44
CA VAL A 65 1.42 1.93 -12.20
C VAL A 65 2.12 3.21 -12.69
N GLY A 66 1.79 3.67 -13.90
CA GLY A 66 2.33 4.92 -14.45
C GLY A 66 2.03 6.14 -13.58
N VAL A 67 0.81 6.27 -13.08
CA VAL A 67 0.44 7.33 -12.12
C VAL A 67 1.27 7.20 -10.84
N GLY A 68 1.41 5.99 -10.30
CA GLY A 68 2.26 5.71 -9.13
C GLY A 68 3.71 6.14 -9.33
N PHE A 69 4.28 5.91 -10.51
CA PHE A 69 5.61 6.40 -10.87
C PHE A 69 5.67 7.94 -10.92
N ILE A 70 4.69 8.60 -11.55
CA ILE A 70 4.65 10.07 -11.69
C ILE A 70 4.61 10.75 -10.32
N ILE A 71 3.77 10.25 -9.41
CA ILE A 71 3.65 10.82 -8.06
C ILE A 71 4.64 10.21 -7.06
N GLY A 72 5.54 9.35 -7.54
CA GLY A 72 6.37 8.47 -6.72
C GLY A 72 7.20 9.20 -5.67
N VAL A 73 7.74 10.38 -5.99
CA VAL A 73 8.51 11.19 -5.03
C VAL A 73 7.65 11.58 -3.81
N LEU A 74 6.43 12.06 -4.05
CA LEU A 74 5.52 12.45 -2.97
C LEU A 74 5.02 11.23 -2.21
N GLN A 75 4.64 10.17 -2.92
CA GLN A 75 4.11 8.95 -2.34
C GLN A 75 5.16 8.21 -1.49
N ASP A 76 6.38 8.07 -1.98
CA ASP A 76 7.48 7.39 -1.28
C ASP A 76 7.98 8.20 -0.08
N SER A 77 8.03 9.53 -0.21
CA SER A 77 8.36 10.40 0.94
C SER A 77 7.33 10.26 2.06
N ALA A 78 6.04 10.25 1.72
CA ALA A 78 4.97 10.06 2.70
C ALA A 78 4.98 8.64 3.29
N GLU A 79 5.17 7.61 2.46
CA GLU A 79 5.29 6.22 2.90
C GLU A 79 6.47 6.02 3.86
N THR A 80 7.63 6.56 3.50
CA THR A 80 8.84 6.50 4.31
C THR A 80 8.68 7.26 5.63
N ALA A 81 8.12 8.48 5.59
CA ALA A 81 7.89 9.27 6.81
C ALA A 81 6.95 8.57 7.78
N LEU A 82 5.86 7.98 7.27
CA LEU A 82 4.89 7.25 8.09
C LEU A 82 5.50 5.99 8.70
N ASN A 83 6.18 5.17 7.88
CA ASN A 83 6.85 3.96 8.35
C ASN A 83 7.91 4.29 9.42
N SER A 84 8.80 5.25 9.16
CA SER A 84 9.85 5.63 10.12
C SER A 84 9.30 6.29 11.39
N SER A 85 8.20 7.04 11.32
CA SER A 85 7.56 7.62 12.52
C SER A 85 7.05 6.54 13.48
N THR A 86 6.56 5.43 12.94
CA THR A 86 6.08 4.30 13.74
C THR A 86 7.25 3.59 14.40
N ASP A 87 8.37 3.43 13.71
CA ASP A 87 9.59 2.84 14.28
C ASP A 87 10.07 3.62 15.52
N VAL A 88 10.04 4.96 15.47
CA VAL A 88 10.40 5.82 16.61
C VAL A 88 9.44 5.61 17.78
N LEU A 89 8.12 5.64 17.54
CA LEU A 89 7.12 5.45 18.60
C LEU A 89 7.22 4.07 19.23
N PHE A 90 7.41 3.03 18.43
CA PHE A 90 7.51 1.65 18.90
C PHE A 90 8.79 1.43 19.71
N THR A 91 9.90 2.00 19.25
CA THR A 91 11.18 2.00 19.98
C THR A 91 11.02 2.71 21.33
N ALA A 92 10.39 3.89 21.36
CA ALA A 92 10.16 4.63 22.60
C ALA A 92 9.29 3.83 23.59
N ALA A 93 8.21 3.21 23.13
CA ALA A 93 7.34 2.38 23.97
C ALA A 93 8.09 1.16 24.55
N ALA A 94 8.92 0.50 23.74
CA ALA A 94 9.74 -0.62 24.18
C ALA A 94 10.79 -0.19 25.22
N SER A 95 11.47 0.94 25.01
CA SER A 95 12.45 1.48 25.96
C SER A 95 11.81 1.87 27.29
N MET A 96 10.65 2.53 27.28
CA MET A 96 9.93 2.89 28.51
C MET A 96 9.52 1.66 29.32
N HIS A 97 9.10 0.58 28.65
CA HIS A 97 8.80 -0.68 29.32
C HIS A 97 10.05 -1.31 29.95
N GLN A 98 11.19 -1.26 29.25
CA GLN A 98 12.46 -1.76 29.79
C GLN A 98 12.90 -0.98 31.03
N ASP A 99 12.81 0.35 31.00
CA ASP A 99 13.21 1.22 32.13
C ASP A 99 12.31 1.04 33.37
N GLN A 100 11.05 0.61 33.20
CA GLN A 100 10.16 0.25 34.32
C GLN A 100 10.50 -1.08 34.99
N HIS A 101 11.30 -1.92 34.32
CA HIS A 101 11.71 -3.24 34.78
C HIS A 101 13.21 -3.32 35.13
N ALA A 102 13.92 -2.19 35.12
CA ALA A 102 15.31 -2.02 35.55
C ALA A 102 15.39 -1.35 36.93
#